data_AF-A0A5E4VA16-F1
#
_entry.id   AF-A0A5E4VA16-F1
#
_cell.length_a   1.000
_cell.length_b   1.000
_cell.length_c   1.000
_cell.angle_alpha   90.00
_cell.angle_beta   90.00
_cell.angle_gamma   90.00
#
_symmetry.space_group_name_H-M   'P 1'
#
loop_
_entity.id
_entity.type
_entity.pdbx_description
1 polymer ?
#
loop_
_entity_poly.entity_id
_entity_poly.type
_entity_poly.pdbx_seq_one_letter_code
_entity_poly.pdbx_strand_id
1 'polypeptide(L)'
;MDDTGKLSLDALIGTCYDGVLDEARWDQALREFNRWAGGIGFHSVTWDRARHCATRDSNSLDASPDLIREFVEKLAPTDPRVALMLQQPVGHAMRCHHHLSDRYVARSELFNDFLIPHGVRYTYGMHLDGADGTSELLAVFRAPDHVPFEDADDAPELEILTKHIARAARLRAGTRHLQAQAAIGMAVLDHLDMAIVITDETGHAHYLNVAAHQRLAATRNVCIRGGKFTAVLPSDEQAMRRLIAHATAPMPVAGSHRLQGDNQQHWVVTVLPLRESHACAAPWEKPMAMLTIGELDRRVTLGPYTLKVLFGLSPAEARLAQALAEGRELTQYAQDANVAINTARTQLRHIFDKTGCRRQTDLLRLLHAIPALRIHAPG
;
A
#
# COMPACT_ATOMS: atom_id res chain seq x y z
N MET A 1 -13.11 21.75 27.77
CA MET A 1 -14.24 21.64 28.70
C MET A 1 -14.69 23.04 29.01
N ASP A 2 -15.96 23.36 28.77
CA ASP A 2 -16.58 24.56 29.33
C ASP A 2 -16.95 24.31 30.80
N ASP A 3 -17.29 25.36 31.54
CA ASP A 3 -17.57 25.36 32.99
C ASP A 3 -18.74 24.45 33.43
N THR A 4 -19.34 23.68 32.51
CA THR A 4 -20.45 22.75 32.79
C THR A 4 -20.11 21.28 32.58
N GLY A 5 -18.89 20.95 32.15
CA GLY A 5 -18.50 19.58 31.81
C GLY A 5 -19.16 19.05 30.53
N LYS A 6 -19.77 19.93 29.72
CA LYS A 6 -20.28 19.58 28.40
C LYS A 6 -19.13 19.63 27.40
N LEU A 7 -19.19 18.75 26.41
CA LEU A 7 -18.35 18.92 25.22
C LEU A 7 -18.75 20.24 24.57
N SER A 8 -17.77 21.07 24.20
CA SER A 8 -18.06 22.22 23.36
C SER A 8 -18.13 21.78 21.90
N LEU A 9 -18.99 22.43 21.13
CA LEU A 9 -19.12 22.21 19.69
C LEU A 9 -17.75 22.28 18.98
N ASP A 10 -16.96 23.30 19.34
CA ASP A 10 -15.62 23.53 18.80
C ASP A 10 -14.65 22.39 19.12
N ALA A 11 -14.69 21.82 20.33
CA ALA A 11 -13.82 20.71 20.70
C ALA A 11 -14.16 19.43 19.92
N LEU A 12 -15.45 19.15 19.69
CA LEU A 12 -15.86 18.01 18.87
C LEU A 12 -15.44 18.19 17.41
N ILE A 13 -15.62 19.40 16.86
CA ILE A 13 -15.14 19.73 15.51
C ILE A 13 -13.62 19.52 15.41
N GLY A 14 -12.85 20.01 16.39
CA GLY A 14 -11.41 19.80 16.46
C GLY A 14 -11.04 18.31 16.45
N THR A 15 -11.71 17.51 17.27
CA THR A 15 -11.48 16.05 17.36
C THR A 15 -11.79 15.34 16.05
N CYS A 16 -12.81 15.77 15.29
CA CYS A 16 -13.10 15.25 13.96
C CYS A 16 -11.92 15.47 13.00
N TYR A 17 -11.30 16.66 13.02
CA TYR A 17 -10.18 16.98 12.14
C TYR A 17 -8.87 16.32 12.60
N ASP A 18 -8.63 16.20 13.91
CA ASP A 18 -7.52 15.41 14.44
C ASP A 18 -7.61 13.94 13.98
N GLY A 19 -8.85 13.43 13.85
CA GLY A 19 -9.15 12.09 13.34
C GLY A 19 -8.85 11.85 11.85
N VAL A 20 -8.49 12.88 11.07
CA VAL A 20 -8.18 12.73 9.64
C VAL A 20 -6.94 11.84 9.42
N LEU A 21 -5.95 11.95 10.31
CA LEU A 21 -4.71 11.19 10.24
C LEU A 21 -4.55 10.17 11.38
N ASP A 22 -5.42 10.21 12.39
CA ASP A 22 -5.34 9.36 13.58
C ASP A 22 -6.66 8.59 13.77
N GLU A 23 -6.59 7.27 13.67
CA GLU A 23 -7.76 6.39 13.79
C GLU A 23 -8.37 6.38 15.20
N ALA A 24 -7.55 6.51 16.25
CA ALA A 24 -8.05 6.56 17.62
C ALA A 24 -8.81 7.87 17.89
N ARG A 25 -8.33 8.97 17.32
CA ARG A 25 -9.03 10.27 17.38
C ARG A 25 -10.32 10.27 16.59
N TRP A 26 -10.36 9.56 15.44
CA TRP A 26 -11.61 9.38 14.70
C TRP A 26 -12.65 8.60 15.50
N ASP A 27 -12.26 7.48 16.14
CA ASP A 27 -13.16 6.72 17.01
C ASP A 27 -13.67 7.57 18.18
N GLN A 28 -12.78 8.36 18.80
CA GLN A 28 -13.16 9.31 19.83
C GLN A 28 -14.20 10.32 19.33
N ALA A 29 -14.01 10.90 18.14
CA ALA A 29 -14.95 11.85 17.54
C ALA A 29 -16.33 11.21 17.31
N LEU A 30 -16.39 9.97 16.84
CA LEU A 30 -17.65 9.25 16.65
C LEU A 30 -18.37 8.96 17.98
N ARG A 31 -17.62 8.60 19.04
CA ARG A 31 -18.17 8.44 20.40
C ARG A 31 -18.72 9.74 20.97
N GLU A 32 -18.01 10.83 20.75
CA GLU A 32 -18.42 12.17 21.18
C GLU A 32 -19.64 12.66 20.41
N PHE A 33 -19.68 12.45 19.09
CA PHE A 33 -20.85 12.73 18.26
C PHE A 33 -22.06 11.90 18.67
N ASN A 34 -21.87 10.60 18.94
CA ASN A 34 -22.93 9.74 19.45
C ASN A 34 -23.53 10.30 20.75
N ARG A 35 -22.69 10.69 21.72
CA ARG A 35 -23.17 11.33 22.97
C ARG A 35 -23.87 12.65 22.70
N TRP A 36 -23.34 13.47 21.79
CA TRP A 36 -23.92 14.76 21.41
C TRP A 36 -25.32 14.61 20.82
N ALA A 37 -25.51 13.66 19.91
CA ALA A 37 -26.80 13.36 19.29
C ALA A 37 -27.79 12.68 20.27
N GLY A 38 -27.37 12.35 21.49
CA GLY A 38 -28.18 11.58 22.44
C GLY A 38 -28.40 10.13 21.99
N GLY A 39 -27.43 9.56 21.28
CA GLY A 39 -27.40 8.15 20.92
C GLY A 39 -26.78 7.28 22.02
N ILE A 40 -27.17 6.01 22.04
CA ILE A 40 -26.61 4.99 22.92
C ILE A 40 -25.49 4.18 22.24
N GLY A 41 -25.31 4.36 20.94
CA GLY A 41 -24.22 3.77 20.17
C GLY A 41 -24.26 4.18 18.70
N PHE A 42 -23.20 3.81 17.99
CA PHE A 42 -23.07 4.09 16.56
C PHE A 42 -22.59 2.87 15.79
N HIS A 43 -22.86 2.89 14.49
CA HIS A 43 -22.28 2.01 13.50
C HIS A 43 -21.83 2.85 12.31
N SER A 44 -20.56 2.71 11.91
CA SER A 44 -20.03 3.20 10.65
C SER A 44 -19.66 2.01 9.76
N VAL A 45 -20.03 2.06 8.49
CA VAL A 45 -19.68 1.04 7.51
C VAL A 45 -19.32 1.69 6.18
N THR A 46 -18.24 1.22 5.57
CA THR A 46 -17.89 1.61 4.21
C THR A 46 -18.67 0.77 3.20
N TRP A 47 -19.24 1.43 2.20
CA TRP A 47 -20.14 0.86 1.21
C TRP A 47 -19.53 0.98 -0.19
N ASP A 48 -19.36 -0.13 -0.88
CA ASP A 48 -18.97 -0.14 -2.29
C ASP A 48 -20.22 0.10 -3.15
N ARG A 49 -20.30 1.27 -3.79
CA ARG A 49 -21.47 1.66 -4.59
C ARG A 49 -21.61 0.83 -5.87
N ALA A 50 -20.51 0.36 -6.45
CA ALA A 50 -20.53 -0.40 -7.69
C ALA A 50 -20.95 -1.85 -7.45
N ARG A 51 -20.46 -2.44 -6.35
CA ARG A 51 -20.80 -3.82 -5.95
C ARG A 51 -22.09 -3.91 -5.12
N HIS A 52 -22.59 -2.78 -4.63
CA HIS A 52 -23.77 -2.70 -3.77
C HIS A 52 -23.62 -3.60 -2.53
N CYS A 53 -22.47 -3.52 -1.88
CA CYS A 53 -22.17 -4.28 -0.66
C CYS A 53 -21.32 -3.47 0.30
N ALA A 54 -21.45 -3.76 1.58
CA ALA A 54 -20.54 -3.24 2.59
C ALA A 54 -19.14 -3.85 2.42
N THR A 55 -18.10 -3.05 2.64
CA THR A 55 -16.73 -3.55 2.79
C THR A 55 -16.53 -4.10 4.20
N ARG A 56 -15.38 -4.73 4.45
CA ARG A 56 -15.04 -5.24 5.79
C ARG A 56 -14.71 -4.12 6.78
N ASP A 57 -14.50 -2.90 6.30
CA ASP A 57 -14.18 -1.75 7.12
C ASP A 57 -15.46 -1.21 7.75
N SER A 58 -15.70 -1.65 8.98
CA SER A 58 -16.82 -1.22 9.80
C SER A 58 -16.37 -1.01 11.23
N ASN A 59 -16.99 -0.04 11.89
CA ASN A 59 -16.74 0.29 13.28
C ASN A 59 -18.08 0.44 14.01
N SER A 60 -18.24 -0.24 15.13
CA SER A 60 -19.44 -0.14 15.96
C SER A 60 -19.07 0.06 17.41
N LEU A 61 -19.81 0.93 18.08
CA LEU A 61 -19.69 1.06 19.52
C LEU A 61 -20.19 -0.21 20.21
N ASP A 62 -19.33 -0.82 21.01
CA ASP A 62 -19.65 -1.92 21.94
C ASP A 62 -20.40 -3.12 21.32
N ALA A 63 -20.16 -3.40 20.02
CA ALA A 63 -20.71 -4.56 19.32
C ALA A 63 -19.65 -5.64 19.09
N SER A 64 -20.05 -6.92 19.14
CA SER A 64 -19.15 -8.03 18.87
C SER A 64 -18.78 -8.12 17.37
N PRO A 65 -17.56 -8.58 17.02
CA PRO A 65 -17.16 -8.74 15.62
C PRO A 65 -18.09 -9.66 14.81
N ASP A 66 -18.67 -10.68 15.45
CA ASP A 66 -19.59 -11.61 14.79
C ASP A 66 -20.93 -10.97 14.47
N LEU A 67 -21.44 -10.13 15.38
CA LEU A 67 -22.67 -9.37 15.15
C LEU A 67 -22.50 -8.37 14.01
N ILE A 68 -21.36 -7.66 14.00
CA ILE A 68 -21.01 -6.73 12.92
C ILE A 68 -20.94 -7.46 11.59
N ARG A 69 -20.24 -8.60 11.54
CA ARG A 69 -20.11 -9.42 10.33
C ARG A 69 -21.47 -9.90 9.82
N GLU A 70 -22.32 -10.40 10.70
CA GLU A 70 -23.67 -10.84 10.33
C GLU A 70 -24.48 -9.70 9.70
N PHE A 71 -24.47 -8.52 10.30
CA PHE A 71 -25.14 -7.37 9.73
C PHE A 71 -24.57 -6.99 8.36
N VAL A 72 -23.25 -6.79 8.29
CA VAL A 72 -22.52 -6.33 7.10
C VAL A 72 -22.69 -7.28 5.91
N GLU A 73 -22.58 -8.59 6.14
CA GLU A 73 -22.58 -9.59 5.06
C GLU A 73 -24.00 -10.02 4.65
N LYS A 74 -24.96 -10.07 5.58
CA LYS A 74 -26.29 -10.64 5.31
C LYS A 74 -27.41 -9.61 5.25
N LEU A 75 -27.41 -8.62 6.13
CA LEU A 75 -28.58 -7.77 6.37
C LEU A 75 -28.46 -6.40 5.72
N ALA A 76 -27.27 -5.79 5.72
CA ALA A 76 -27.00 -4.48 5.15
C ALA A 76 -27.37 -4.36 3.66
N PRO A 77 -27.14 -5.38 2.78
CA PRO A 77 -27.57 -5.36 1.38
C PRO A 77 -29.07 -5.13 1.16
N THR A 78 -29.90 -5.59 2.09
CA THR A 78 -31.36 -5.50 2.02
C THR A 78 -31.95 -4.48 2.98
N ASP A 79 -31.11 -3.78 3.74
CA ASP A 79 -31.56 -2.79 4.72
C ASP A 79 -32.07 -1.53 3.98
N PRO A 80 -33.37 -1.19 4.10
CA PRO A 80 -33.92 -0.01 3.42
C PRO A 80 -33.25 1.29 3.88
N ARG A 81 -32.69 1.34 5.10
CA ARG A 81 -32.00 2.51 5.63
C ARG A 81 -30.74 2.81 4.84
N VAL A 82 -30.02 1.79 4.39
CA VAL A 82 -28.81 1.95 3.55
C VAL A 82 -29.18 2.65 2.24
N ALA A 83 -30.20 2.15 1.54
CA ALA A 83 -30.67 2.75 0.30
C ALA A 83 -31.16 4.19 0.50
N LEU A 84 -31.91 4.44 1.58
CA LEU A 84 -32.41 5.78 1.91
C LEU A 84 -31.27 6.77 2.23
N MET A 85 -30.25 6.35 2.98
CA MET A 85 -29.08 7.18 3.28
C MET A 85 -28.29 7.51 2.02
N LEU A 86 -28.05 6.53 1.13
CA LEU A 86 -27.33 6.75 -0.13
C LEU A 86 -28.04 7.72 -1.08
N GLN A 87 -29.37 7.89 -0.94
CA GLN A 87 -30.14 8.87 -1.69
C GLN A 87 -30.07 10.28 -1.08
N GLN A 88 -29.60 10.43 0.17
CA GLN A 88 -29.40 11.74 0.78
C GLN A 88 -28.14 12.43 0.22
N PRO A 89 -28.15 13.78 0.17
CA PRO A 89 -26.93 14.55 -0.06
C PRO A 89 -25.86 14.21 0.99
N VAL A 90 -24.59 14.23 0.58
CA VAL A 90 -23.47 14.00 1.50
C VAL A 90 -23.50 15.02 2.64
N GLY A 91 -23.33 14.52 3.87
CA GLY A 91 -23.38 15.32 5.10
C GLY A 91 -24.78 15.71 5.56
N HIS A 92 -25.81 15.27 4.84
CA HIS A 92 -27.19 15.35 5.31
C HIS A 92 -27.54 14.09 6.10
N ALA A 93 -28.02 14.29 7.32
CA ALA A 93 -28.48 13.21 8.17
C ALA A 93 -30.00 13.03 8.03
N MET A 94 -30.44 11.78 8.12
CA MET A 94 -31.83 11.39 8.07
C MET A 94 -32.23 10.60 9.31
N ARG A 95 -33.48 10.78 9.72
CA ARG A 95 -34.12 10.04 10.81
C ARG A 95 -34.89 8.87 10.24
N CYS A 96 -34.58 7.63 10.63
CA CYS A 96 -35.24 6.49 9.98
C CYS A 96 -36.77 6.48 10.11
N HIS A 97 -37.32 6.99 11.21
CA HIS A 97 -38.77 6.99 11.47
C HIS A 97 -39.55 8.03 10.65
N HIS A 98 -38.89 9.01 10.04
CA HIS A 98 -39.51 9.90 9.04
C HIS A 98 -39.77 9.18 7.71
N HIS A 99 -39.05 8.08 7.45
CA HIS A 99 -39.13 7.32 6.19
C HIS A 99 -39.75 5.93 6.37
N LEU A 100 -39.62 5.34 7.56
CA LEU A 100 -40.10 4.00 7.89
C LEU A 100 -41.17 4.09 8.97
N SER A 101 -42.42 3.92 8.57
CA SER A 101 -43.56 3.93 9.49
C SER A 101 -43.50 2.82 10.54
N ASP A 102 -44.14 3.03 11.70
CA ASP A 102 -44.25 1.99 12.73
C ASP A 102 -44.90 0.70 12.22
N ARG A 103 -45.84 0.82 11.26
CA ARG A 103 -46.44 -0.34 10.58
C ARG A 103 -45.42 -1.15 9.79
N TYR A 104 -44.45 -0.49 9.14
CA TYR A 104 -43.36 -1.17 8.44
C TYR A 104 -42.47 -1.89 9.44
N VAL A 105 -42.05 -1.17 10.49
CA VAL A 105 -41.17 -1.71 11.54
C VAL A 105 -41.79 -2.94 12.21
N ALA A 106 -43.07 -2.90 12.57
CA ALA A 106 -43.79 -4.02 13.20
C ALA A 106 -43.90 -5.29 12.33
N ARG A 107 -43.57 -5.22 11.04
CA ARG A 107 -43.63 -6.35 10.09
C ARG A 107 -42.27 -6.72 9.50
N SER A 108 -41.21 -6.02 9.88
CA SER A 108 -39.88 -6.18 9.29
C SER A 108 -39.05 -7.19 10.10
N GLU A 109 -38.58 -8.26 9.45
CA GLU A 109 -37.65 -9.23 10.04
C GLU A 109 -36.35 -8.55 10.48
N LEU A 110 -35.80 -7.64 9.67
CA LEU A 110 -34.62 -6.84 10.03
C LEU A 110 -34.78 -6.13 11.37
N PHE A 111 -35.94 -5.50 11.63
CA PHE A 111 -36.16 -4.80 12.88
C PHE A 111 -36.45 -5.75 14.04
N ASN A 112 -37.36 -6.70 13.87
CA ASN A 112 -37.85 -7.53 14.99
C ASN A 112 -36.92 -8.68 15.33
N ASP A 113 -36.20 -9.23 14.37
CA ASP A 113 -35.34 -10.40 14.56
C ASP A 113 -33.89 -10.01 14.82
N PHE A 114 -33.46 -8.82 14.35
CA PHE A 114 -32.08 -8.36 14.50
C PHE A 114 -31.95 -7.04 15.28
N LEU A 115 -32.46 -5.92 14.79
CA LEU A 115 -32.11 -4.60 15.36
C LEU A 115 -32.67 -4.39 16.79
N ILE A 116 -33.96 -4.60 16.99
CA ILE A 116 -34.63 -4.37 18.29
C ILE A 116 -34.09 -5.31 19.37
N PRO A 117 -33.90 -6.62 19.14
CA PRO A 117 -33.24 -7.51 20.09
C PRO A 117 -31.84 -7.05 20.51
N HIS A 118 -31.11 -6.37 19.62
CA HIS A 118 -29.79 -5.80 19.89
C HIS A 118 -29.83 -4.33 20.34
N GLY A 119 -31.01 -3.83 20.75
CA GLY A 119 -31.15 -2.49 21.35
C GLY A 119 -31.18 -1.33 20.35
N VAL A 120 -31.41 -1.58 19.06
CA VAL A 120 -31.45 -0.55 18.01
C VAL A 120 -32.88 -0.38 17.48
N ARG A 121 -33.48 0.80 17.67
CA ARG A 121 -34.82 1.10 17.13
C ARG A 121 -34.86 2.34 16.25
N TYR A 122 -34.34 3.45 16.75
CA TYR A 122 -34.31 4.71 16.03
C TYR A 122 -32.88 4.98 15.60
N THR A 123 -32.69 5.39 14.36
CA THR A 123 -31.36 5.77 13.84
C THR A 123 -31.39 7.18 13.28
N TYR A 124 -30.33 7.91 13.57
CA TYR A 124 -29.97 9.17 12.92
C TYR A 124 -28.72 8.89 12.10
N GLY A 125 -28.92 8.76 10.79
CA GLY A 125 -27.90 8.24 9.88
C GLY A 125 -27.55 9.23 8.78
N MET A 126 -26.29 9.30 8.40
CA MET A 126 -25.81 10.21 7.37
C MET A 126 -24.95 9.48 6.36
N HIS A 127 -25.00 9.98 5.13
CA HIS A 127 -24.14 9.57 4.04
C HIS A 127 -22.91 10.47 4.00
N LEU A 128 -21.74 9.85 4.09
CA LEU A 128 -20.44 10.48 3.99
C LEU A 128 -19.77 10.02 2.70
N ASP A 129 -19.06 10.92 2.04
CA ASP A 129 -18.35 10.60 0.80
C ASP A 129 -17.08 9.81 1.11
N GLY A 130 -16.87 8.71 0.38
CA GLY A 130 -15.67 7.89 0.47
C GLY A 130 -14.67 8.18 -0.65
N ALA A 131 -13.66 7.33 -0.78
CA ALA A 131 -12.72 7.35 -1.91
C ALA A 131 -13.08 6.25 -2.93
N ASP A 132 -12.64 6.39 -4.18
CA ASP A 132 -12.76 5.35 -5.22
C ASP A 132 -14.18 4.81 -5.46
N GLY A 133 -15.19 5.67 -5.36
CA GLY A 133 -16.59 5.24 -5.55
C GLY A 133 -17.17 4.47 -4.37
N THR A 134 -16.52 4.52 -3.20
CA THR A 134 -17.12 4.09 -1.93
C THR A 134 -17.85 5.24 -1.23
N SER A 135 -18.75 4.90 -0.31
CA SER A 135 -19.43 5.81 0.61
C SER A 135 -19.20 5.33 2.04
N GLU A 136 -19.14 6.22 3.03
CA GLU A 136 -19.19 5.83 4.44
C GLU A 136 -20.61 6.13 4.97
N LEU A 137 -21.23 5.14 5.59
CA LEU A 137 -22.57 5.25 6.17
C LEU A 137 -22.43 5.23 7.68
N LEU A 138 -22.67 6.38 8.31
CA LEU A 138 -22.59 6.54 9.76
C LEU A 138 -24.01 6.65 10.32
N ALA A 139 -24.36 5.80 11.28
CA ALA A 139 -25.61 5.88 12.00
C ALA A 139 -25.38 5.85 13.51
N VAL A 140 -25.97 6.81 14.22
CA VAL A 140 -26.15 6.74 15.67
C VAL A 140 -27.54 6.21 15.97
N PHE A 141 -27.72 5.51 17.09
CA PHE A 141 -28.97 4.84 17.41
C PHE A 141 -29.47 5.08 18.84
N ARG A 142 -30.79 4.98 19.01
CA ARG A 142 -31.51 4.95 20.29
C ARG A 142 -32.28 3.63 20.43
N ALA A 143 -32.44 3.19 21.67
CA ALA A 143 -33.15 1.97 22.03
C ALA A 143 -34.68 2.07 21.85
N PRO A 144 -35.40 0.93 21.85
CA PRO A 144 -36.86 0.91 21.66
C PRO A 144 -37.66 1.68 22.71
N ASP A 145 -37.14 1.80 23.92
CA ASP A 145 -37.76 2.49 25.06
C ASP A 145 -37.45 3.99 25.11
N HIS A 146 -36.63 4.50 24.19
CA HIS A 146 -36.31 5.91 24.07
C HIS A 146 -37.29 6.61 23.12
N VAL A 147 -37.42 7.94 23.30
CA VAL A 147 -38.10 8.78 22.31
C VAL A 147 -37.34 8.76 20.98
N PRO A 148 -38.05 8.82 19.82
CA PRO A 148 -37.41 9.01 18.52
C PRO A 148 -36.50 10.24 18.51
N PHE A 149 -35.58 10.32 17.55
CA PHE A 149 -34.84 11.57 17.31
C PHE A 149 -35.84 12.64 16.82
N GLU A 150 -36.19 13.62 17.64
CA GLU A 150 -37.22 14.60 17.29
C GLU A 150 -36.62 15.80 16.53
N ASP A 151 -37.46 16.63 15.91
CA ASP A 151 -37.00 17.89 15.30
C ASP A 151 -36.48 18.87 16.37
N ALA A 152 -36.91 18.74 17.62
CA ALA A 152 -36.32 19.47 18.75
C ALA A 152 -34.86 19.04 19.05
N ASP A 153 -34.44 17.86 18.57
CA ASP A 153 -33.05 17.43 18.59
C ASP A 153 -32.22 18.09 17.45
N ASP A 154 -32.85 18.78 16.48
CA ASP A 154 -32.17 19.64 15.48
C ASP A 154 -31.72 20.97 16.10
N ALA A 155 -30.87 20.87 17.12
CA ALA A 155 -30.07 22.01 17.53
C ALA A 155 -29.25 22.48 16.30
N PRO A 156 -29.18 23.78 15.98
CA PRO A 156 -28.36 24.29 14.88
C PRO A 156 -26.91 23.77 14.89
N GLU A 157 -26.40 23.47 16.08
CA GLU A 157 -25.11 22.84 16.34
C GLU A 157 -24.98 21.43 15.72
N LEU A 158 -26.05 20.64 15.69
CA LEU A 158 -26.04 19.30 15.10
C LEU A 158 -25.90 19.38 13.57
N GLU A 159 -26.59 20.31 12.92
CA GLU A 159 -26.45 20.55 11.48
C GLU A 159 -25.04 21.06 11.13
N ILE A 160 -24.45 21.90 11.99
CA ILE A 160 -23.06 22.33 11.87
C ILE A 160 -22.12 21.10 12.00
N LEU A 161 -22.34 20.25 13.01
CA LEU A 161 -21.53 19.05 13.24
C LEU A 161 -21.57 18.09 12.06
N THR A 162 -22.74 17.76 11.50
CA THR A 162 -22.81 16.80 10.38
C THR A 162 -22.04 17.30 9.16
N LYS A 163 -22.05 18.61 8.88
CA LYS A 163 -21.24 19.22 7.81
C LYS A 163 -19.74 19.08 8.08
N HIS A 164 -19.31 19.29 9.33
CA HIS A 164 -17.91 19.13 9.71
C HIS A 164 -17.45 17.67 9.69
N ILE A 165 -18.28 16.74 10.15
CA ILE A 165 -18.03 15.29 10.08
C ILE A 165 -17.89 14.86 8.62
N ALA A 166 -18.80 15.29 7.73
CA ALA A 166 -18.71 15.00 6.30
C ALA A 166 -17.44 15.54 5.65
N ARG A 167 -17.02 16.76 6.02
CA ARG A 167 -15.76 17.32 5.54
C ARG A 167 -14.55 16.54 6.05
N ALA A 168 -14.51 16.21 7.33
CA ALA A 168 -13.41 15.44 7.93
C ALA A 168 -13.34 14.02 7.35
N ALA A 169 -14.47 13.33 7.21
CA ALA A 169 -14.57 12.00 6.60
C ALA A 169 -14.05 11.99 5.16
N ARG A 170 -14.44 12.99 4.35
CA ARG A 170 -13.93 13.14 2.97
C ARG A 170 -12.41 13.33 2.93
N LEU A 171 -11.85 14.18 3.80
CA LEU A 171 -10.40 14.39 3.89
C LEU A 171 -9.70 13.09 4.28
N ARG A 172 -10.22 12.40 5.30
CA ARG A 172 -9.70 11.12 5.78
C ARG A 172 -9.72 10.05 4.69
N ALA A 173 -10.82 9.92 3.95
CA ALA A 173 -10.95 8.99 2.84
C ALA A 173 -9.91 9.28 1.73
N GLY A 174 -9.76 10.56 1.36
CA GLY A 174 -8.74 10.99 0.41
C GLY A 174 -7.31 10.70 0.87
N THR A 175 -6.99 10.95 2.14
CA THR A 175 -5.66 10.65 2.70
C THR A 175 -5.39 9.15 2.74
N ARG A 176 -6.34 8.33 3.17
CA ARG A 176 -6.21 6.86 3.18
C ARG A 176 -5.98 6.32 1.77
N HIS A 177 -6.68 6.86 0.78
CA HIS A 177 -6.48 6.47 -0.62
C HIS A 177 -5.05 6.78 -1.10
N LEU A 178 -4.56 8.00 -0.86
CA LEU A 178 -3.19 8.38 -1.22
C LEU A 178 -2.13 7.53 -0.49
N GLN A 179 -2.35 7.23 0.80
CA GLN A 179 -1.49 6.33 1.58
C GLN A 179 -1.48 4.92 0.99
N ALA A 180 -2.64 4.38 0.59
CA ALA A 180 -2.73 3.07 -0.03
C ALA A 180 -1.98 3.03 -1.38
N GLN A 181 -2.14 4.05 -2.23
CA GLN A 181 -1.41 4.16 -3.49
C GLN A 181 0.11 4.24 -3.27
N ALA A 182 0.55 5.05 -2.30
CA ALA A 182 1.96 5.15 -1.93
C ALA A 182 2.50 3.81 -1.41
N ALA A 183 1.74 3.11 -0.56
CA ALA A 183 2.11 1.81 -0.02
C ALA A 183 2.25 0.75 -1.11
N ILE A 184 1.37 0.74 -2.12
CA ILE A 184 1.48 -0.16 -3.29
C ILE A 184 2.77 0.13 -4.06
N GLY A 185 3.04 1.42 -4.37
CA GLY A 185 4.26 1.80 -5.07
C GLY A 185 5.54 1.37 -4.32
N MET A 186 5.55 1.57 -3.00
CA MET A 186 6.66 1.17 -2.13
C MET A 186 6.82 -0.36 -2.07
N ALA A 187 5.73 -1.10 -1.90
CA ALA A 187 5.76 -2.56 -1.90
C ALA A 187 6.31 -3.13 -3.22
N VAL A 188 5.96 -2.51 -4.37
CA VAL A 188 6.52 -2.88 -5.68
C VAL A 188 8.03 -2.63 -5.73
N LEU A 189 8.51 -1.47 -5.24
CA LEU A 189 9.94 -1.15 -5.21
C LEU A 189 10.75 -2.15 -4.35
N ASP A 190 10.15 -2.70 -3.30
CA ASP A 190 10.79 -3.69 -2.42
C ASP A 190 10.97 -5.06 -3.09
N HIS A 191 10.17 -5.37 -4.11
CA HIS A 191 10.31 -6.59 -4.91
C HIS A 191 11.31 -6.47 -6.06
N LEU A 192 11.77 -5.25 -6.38
CA LEU A 192 12.82 -5.03 -7.37
C LEU A 192 14.19 -5.41 -6.79
N ASP A 193 14.99 -6.12 -7.57
CA ASP A 193 16.38 -6.44 -7.23
C ASP A 193 17.36 -5.31 -7.63
N MET A 194 16.81 -4.19 -8.09
CA MET A 194 17.55 -2.98 -8.42
C MET A 194 17.70 -2.11 -7.17
N ALA A 195 18.94 -1.89 -6.73
CA ALA A 195 19.23 -0.95 -5.66
C ALA A 195 18.99 0.48 -6.13
N ILE A 196 18.13 1.21 -5.43
CA ILE A 196 17.78 2.61 -5.72
C ILE A 196 18.05 3.46 -4.47
N VAL A 197 18.78 4.57 -4.67
CA VAL A 197 19.00 5.62 -3.66
C VAL A 197 18.59 6.95 -4.28
N ILE A 198 17.79 7.75 -3.58
CA ILE A 198 17.47 9.13 -4.01
C ILE A 198 18.29 10.08 -3.14
N THR A 199 19.07 10.94 -3.79
CA THR A 199 19.88 11.95 -3.11
C THR A 199 19.55 13.35 -3.58
N ASP A 200 19.86 14.32 -2.73
CA ASP A 200 19.91 15.71 -3.15
C ASP A 200 21.24 16.10 -3.81
N GLU A 201 21.40 17.38 -4.15
CA GLU A 201 22.59 17.92 -4.81
C GLU A 201 23.87 17.77 -3.99
N THR A 202 23.75 17.56 -2.67
CA THR A 202 24.88 17.37 -1.76
C THR A 202 25.25 15.89 -1.57
N GLY A 203 24.47 14.99 -2.17
CA GLY A 203 24.55 13.54 -2.00
C GLY A 203 23.87 13.03 -0.73
N HIS A 204 23.08 13.85 -0.02
CA HIS A 204 22.30 13.40 1.14
C HIS A 204 21.19 12.46 0.67
N ALA A 205 21.14 11.24 1.22
CA ALA A 205 20.19 10.22 0.83
C ALA A 205 18.86 10.43 1.57
N HIS A 206 17.81 10.67 0.80
CA HIS A 206 16.43 10.88 1.29
C HIS A 206 15.59 9.60 1.21
N TYR A 207 16.00 8.64 0.37
CA TYR A 207 15.33 7.36 0.22
C TYR A 207 16.30 6.26 -0.21
N LEU A 208 16.07 5.05 0.33
CA LEU A 208 16.72 3.81 -0.06
C LEU A 208 15.66 2.69 -0.11
N ASN A 209 15.62 1.92 -1.19
CA ASN A 209 14.80 0.70 -1.19
C ASN A 209 15.53 -0.48 -0.50
N VAL A 210 14.81 -1.58 -0.26
CA VAL A 210 15.38 -2.78 0.39
C VAL A 210 16.61 -3.32 -0.36
N ALA A 211 16.61 -3.29 -1.70
CA ALA A 211 17.76 -3.73 -2.49
C ALA A 211 18.99 -2.83 -2.25
N ALA A 212 18.82 -1.51 -2.13
CA ALA A 212 19.92 -0.59 -1.83
C ALA A 212 20.55 -0.88 -0.47
N HIS A 213 19.74 -1.10 0.57
CA HIS A 213 20.26 -1.49 1.89
C HIS A 213 21.12 -2.75 1.82
N GLN A 214 20.68 -3.77 1.08
CA GLN A 214 21.42 -5.02 0.94
C GLN A 214 22.70 -4.86 0.12
N ARG A 215 22.67 -4.07 -0.97
CA ARG A 215 23.87 -3.81 -1.76
C ARG A 215 24.92 -3.03 -1.00
N LEU A 216 24.50 -2.01 -0.26
CA LEU A 216 25.40 -1.22 0.60
C LEU A 216 26.01 -2.07 1.72
N ALA A 217 25.30 -3.09 2.22
CA ALA A 217 25.86 -4.04 3.18
C ALA A 217 26.83 -5.06 2.53
N ALA A 218 26.63 -5.40 1.26
CA ALA A 218 27.42 -6.41 0.55
C ALA A 218 28.73 -5.88 -0.05
N THR A 219 28.83 -4.57 -0.31
CA THR A 219 30.03 -3.94 -0.89
C THR A 219 30.81 -3.12 0.14
N ARG A 220 32.13 -3.07 0.00
CA ARG A 220 32.99 -2.16 0.77
C ARG A 220 33.31 -0.87 0.01
N ASN A 221 32.78 -0.71 -1.21
CA ASN A 221 33.15 0.39 -2.10
C ASN A 221 32.33 1.66 -1.86
N VAL A 222 31.07 1.51 -1.41
CA VAL A 222 30.13 2.60 -1.16
C VAL A 222 29.35 2.35 0.14
N CYS A 223 28.98 3.42 0.82
CA CYS A 223 28.23 3.36 2.08
C CYS A 223 27.40 4.64 2.28
N ILE A 224 26.55 4.65 3.31
CA ILE A 224 25.95 5.88 3.83
C ILE A 224 26.78 6.38 5.02
N ARG A 225 27.36 7.58 4.92
CA ARG A 225 28.13 8.23 5.99
C ARG A 225 27.55 9.60 6.30
N GLY A 226 27.09 9.80 7.53
CA GLY A 226 26.43 11.07 7.92
C GLY A 226 25.21 11.39 7.06
N GLY A 227 24.45 10.37 6.66
CA GLY A 227 23.30 10.51 5.76
C GLY A 227 23.65 10.71 4.28
N LYS A 228 24.92 10.77 3.90
CA LYS A 228 25.33 10.94 2.50
C LYS A 228 25.75 9.63 1.84
N PHE A 229 25.39 9.46 0.57
CA PHE A 229 25.97 8.41 -0.26
C PHE A 229 27.44 8.74 -0.53
N THR A 230 28.34 7.85 -0.11
CA THR A 230 29.79 8.10 -0.13
C THR A 230 30.52 6.89 -0.65
N ALA A 231 31.45 7.11 -1.59
CA ALA A 231 32.41 6.10 -2.01
C ALA A 231 33.64 6.10 -1.10
N VAL A 232 34.23 4.92 -0.89
CA VAL A 232 35.38 4.74 0.01
C VAL A 232 36.67 5.24 -0.61
N LEU A 233 36.87 5.04 -1.92
CA LEU A 233 38.04 5.55 -2.64
C LEU A 233 37.84 7.02 -3.01
N PRO A 234 38.84 7.91 -2.80
CA PRO A 234 38.72 9.32 -3.15
C PRO A 234 38.43 9.60 -4.63
N SER A 235 38.97 8.78 -5.55
CA SER A 235 38.71 8.87 -6.98
C SER A 235 37.25 8.60 -7.32
N ASP A 236 36.69 7.53 -6.74
CA ASP A 236 35.28 7.17 -6.89
C ASP A 236 34.37 8.22 -6.25
N GLU A 237 34.74 8.75 -5.07
CA GLU A 237 33.97 9.79 -4.39
C GLU A 237 33.92 11.08 -5.21
N GLN A 238 35.04 11.48 -5.81
CA GLN A 238 35.09 12.64 -6.71
C GLN A 238 34.27 12.40 -7.98
N ALA A 239 34.25 11.17 -8.51
CA ALA A 239 33.40 10.82 -9.64
C ALA A 239 31.90 10.87 -9.25
N MET A 240 31.52 10.33 -8.09
CA MET A 240 30.15 10.37 -7.58
C MET A 240 29.63 11.79 -7.39
N ARG A 241 30.41 12.65 -6.73
CA ARG A 241 30.03 14.06 -6.54
C ARG A 241 29.81 14.77 -7.87
N ARG A 242 30.65 14.52 -8.88
CA ARG A 242 30.48 15.10 -10.22
C ARG A 242 29.22 14.59 -10.89
N LEU A 243 28.92 13.30 -10.81
CA LEU A 243 27.71 12.74 -11.40
C LEU A 243 26.44 13.28 -10.74
N ILE A 244 26.41 13.37 -9.41
CA ILE A 244 25.29 13.97 -8.67
C ILE A 244 25.12 15.44 -9.07
N ALA A 245 26.21 16.23 -9.06
CA ALA A 245 26.16 17.63 -9.46
C ALA A 245 25.65 17.84 -10.90
N HIS A 246 26.06 16.97 -11.85
CA HIS A 246 25.54 17.03 -13.22
C HIS A 246 24.07 16.59 -13.31
N ALA A 247 23.63 15.63 -12.50
CA ALA A 247 22.24 15.17 -12.50
C ALA A 247 21.28 16.20 -11.87
N THR A 248 21.76 17.06 -10.97
CA THR A 248 20.98 18.11 -10.31
C THR A 248 21.21 19.51 -10.90
N ALA A 249 21.97 19.63 -11.98
CA ALA A 249 22.21 20.91 -12.67
C ALA A 249 20.95 21.39 -13.43
N PRO A 250 20.86 22.69 -13.80
CA PRO A 250 19.75 23.22 -14.60
C PRO A 250 19.56 22.52 -15.95
N MET A 251 20.67 22.07 -16.56
CA MET A 251 20.68 21.17 -17.72
C MET A 251 21.19 19.81 -17.27
N PRO A 252 20.31 18.94 -16.75
CA PRO A 252 20.75 17.75 -16.07
C PRO A 252 21.18 16.66 -17.04
N VAL A 253 22.26 15.94 -16.70
CA VAL A 253 22.82 14.86 -17.51
C VAL A 253 22.95 13.59 -16.67
N ALA A 254 22.46 12.47 -17.21
CA ALA A 254 22.68 11.15 -16.62
C ALA A 254 24.11 10.68 -16.87
N GLY A 255 24.66 9.89 -15.95
CA GLY A 255 25.99 9.31 -16.14
C GLY A 255 26.18 8.04 -15.33
N SER A 256 27.23 7.29 -15.66
CA SER A 256 27.59 6.07 -14.94
C SER A 256 29.07 6.08 -14.62
N HIS A 257 29.43 5.47 -13.50
CA HIS A 257 30.81 5.30 -13.09
C HIS A 257 31.01 3.89 -12.56
N ARG A 258 32.09 3.26 -13.01
CA ARG A 258 32.52 1.95 -12.52
C ARG A 258 33.44 2.16 -11.32
N LEU A 259 33.04 1.62 -10.17
CA LEU A 259 33.81 1.72 -8.93
C LEU A 259 35.10 0.91 -9.04
N GLN A 260 36.19 1.43 -8.47
CA GLN A 260 37.54 0.88 -8.61
C GLN A 260 37.97 -0.07 -7.49
N GLY A 261 37.07 -0.45 -6.57
CA GLY A 261 37.44 -1.25 -5.39
C GLY A 261 37.89 -2.68 -5.69
N ASP A 262 37.99 -3.49 -4.63
CA ASP A 262 38.75 -4.75 -4.59
C ASP A 262 38.47 -5.65 -5.82
N ASN A 263 39.53 -6.02 -6.53
CA ASN A 263 39.63 -6.50 -7.92
C ASN A 263 38.77 -7.73 -8.33
N GLN A 264 37.77 -8.13 -7.55
CA GLN A 264 36.91 -9.29 -7.80
C GLN A 264 35.43 -8.96 -8.02
N GLN A 265 34.97 -7.73 -7.75
CA GLN A 265 33.58 -7.33 -8.03
C GLN A 265 33.53 -5.98 -8.73
N HIS A 266 33.11 -5.98 -9.99
CA HIS A 266 32.93 -4.73 -10.74
C HIS A 266 31.55 -4.12 -10.44
N TRP A 267 31.52 -3.12 -9.57
CA TRP A 267 30.30 -2.36 -9.26
C TRP A 267 30.17 -1.14 -10.18
N VAL A 268 28.95 -0.82 -10.57
CA VAL A 268 28.60 0.40 -11.33
C VAL A 268 27.54 1.16 -10.56
N VAL A 269 27.75 2.48 -10.48
CA VAL A 269 26.73 3.42 -10.05
C VAL A 269 26.27 4.20 -11.26
N THR A 270 24.97 4.19 -11.53
CA THR A 270 24.34 5.04 -12.54
C THR A 270 23.53 6.11 -11.84
N VAL A 271 23.73 7.37 -12.24
CA VAL A 271 23.05 8.54 -11.69
C VAL A 271 22.13 9.10 -12.77
N LEU A 272 20.84 9.15 -12.44
CA LEU A 272 19.77 9.63 -13.30
C LEU A 272 19.17 10.91 -12.72
N PRO A 273 18.89 11.93 -13.53
CA PRO A 273 18.34 13.17 -13.03
C PRO A 273 16.85 13.06 -12.74
N LEU A 274 16.43 13.60 -11.60
CA LEU A 274 15.04 13.83 -11.25
C LEU A 274 14.81 15.33 -11.23
N ARG A 275 14.08 15.83 -12.24
CA ARG A 275 13.68 17.25 -12.28
C ARG A 275 12.78 17.55 -11.09
N GLU A 276 12.76 18.80 -10.65
CA GLU A 276 11.89 19.27 -9.55
C GLU A 276 10.41 18.88 -9.73
N SER A 277 9.91 18.89 -10.98
CA SER A 277 8.54 18.47 -11.31
C SER A 277 8.30 16.96 -11.27
N HIS A 278 9.34 16.14 -11.08
CA HIS A 278 9.22 14.69 -10.95
C HIS A 278 8.63 14.34 -9.57
N ALA A 279 7.71 13.37 -9.51
CA ALA A 279 7.01 13.01 -8.26
C ALA A 279 7.95 12.69 -7.08
N CYS A 280 9.10 12.08 -7.35
CA CYS A 280 10.12 11.77 -6.34
C CYS A 280 10.94 12.99 -5.84
N ALA A 281 10.90 14.11 -6.55
CA ALA A 281 11.63 15.33 -6.24
C ALA A 281 10.71 16.47 -5.75
N ALA A 282 9.45 16.47 -6.20
CA ALA A 282 8.46 17.50 -5.89
C ALA A 282 8.28 17.81 -4.39
N PRO A 283 8.26 16.82 -3.46
CA PRO A 283 8.15 17.10 -2.02
C PRO A 283 9.32 17.91 -1.45
N TRP A 284 10.45 17.95 -2.15
CA TRP A 284 11.66 18.66 -1.74
C TRP A 284 11.82 20.01 -2.44
N GLU A 285 10.95 20.33 -3.40
CA GLU A 285 10.97 21.58 -4.18
C GLU A 285 12.36 21.89 -4.78
N LYS A 286 13.09 20.84 -5.16
CA LYS A 286 14.43 20.96 -5.77
C LYS A 286 14.77 19.77 -6.68
N PRO A 287 15.72 19.93 -7.63
CA PRO A 287 16.24 18.81 -8.41
C PRO A 287 16.92 17.77 -7.52
N MET A 288 16.69 16.49 -7.81
CA MET A 288 17.24 15.35 -7.07
C MET A 288 17.97 14.40 -8.04
N ALA A 289 18.77 13.49 -7.51
CA ALA A 289 19.44 12.46 -8.27
C ALA A 289 18.96 11.07 -7.83
N MET A 290 18.66 10.20 -8.79
CA MET A 290 18.41 8.78 -8.55
C MET A 290 19.66 7.98 -8.88
N LEU A 291 20.22 7.32 -7.88
CA LEU A 291 21.38 6.44 -8.01
C LEU A 291 20.90 5.01 -8.08
N THR A 292 21.39 4.25 -9.06
CA THR A 292 21.27 2.79 -9.08
C THR A 292 22.62 2.14 -8.85
N ILE A 293 22.65 1.03 -8.10
CA ILE A 293 23.87 0.31 -7.77
C ILE A 293 23.77 -1.11 -8.34
N GLY A 294 24.58 -1.39 -9.35
CA GLY A 294 24.63 -2.67 -10.04
C GLY A 294 25.99 -3.34 -9.90
N GLU A 295 26.00 -4.66 -9.94
CA GLU A 295 27.20 -5.48 -10.03
C GLU A 295 27.28 -6.04 -11.44
N LEU A 296 28.31 -5.66 -12.21
CA LEU A 296 28.46 -6.03 -13.63
C LEU A 296 28.70 -7.53 -13.82
N ASP A 297 29.43 -8.16 -12.91
CA ASP A 297 29.74 -9.59 -12.99
C ASP A 297 28.67 -10.46 -12.33
N ARG A 298 27.54 -9.87 -11.93
CA ARG A 298 26.52 -10.61 -11.21
C ARG A 298 25.93 -11.68 -12.12
N ARG A 299 26.21 -12.91 -11.73
CA ARG A 299 25.66 -14.12 -12.32
C ARG A 299 24.16 -14.15 -12.11
N VAL A 300 23.40 -14.40 -13.18
CA VAL A 300 21.95 -14.53 -13.11
C VAL A 300 21.62 -15.78 -12.30
N THR A 301 21.09 -15.57 -11.09
CA THR A 301 20.63 -16.66 -10.23
C THR A 301 19.15 -16.88 -10.48
N LEU A 302 18.81 -17.50 -11.62
CA LEU A 302 17.46 -18.04 -11.80
C LEU A 302 17.38 -19.35 -11.02
N GLY A 303 16.53 -19.37 -9.98
CA GLY A 303 16.33 -20.57 -9.19
C GLY A 303 15.78 -21.73 -10.03
N PRO A 304 16.07 -23.00 -9.67
CA PRO A 304 15.61 -24.16 -10.43
C PRO A 304 14.09 -24.22 -10.62
N TYR A 305 13.33 -23.70 -9.66
CA TYR A 305 11.88 -23.59 -9.74
C TYR A 305 11.42 -22.67 -10.89
N THR A 306 12.02 -21.48 -11.01
CA THR A 306 11.68 -20.52 -12.07
C THR A 306 11.96 -21.11 -13.45
N LEU A 307 13.11 -21.77 -13.62
CA LEU A 307 13.48 -22.42 -14.87
C LEU A 307 12.53 -23.56 -15.25
N LYS A 308 12.05 -24.32 -14.25
CA LYS A 308 11.02 -25.34 -14.45
C LYS A 308 9.70 -24.73 -14.92
N VAL A 309 9.24 -23.66 -14.28
CA VAL A 309 7.95 -23.02 -14.61
C VAL A 309 7.99 -22.37 -15.99
N LEU A 310 9.08 -21.66 -16.33
CA LEU A 310 9.19 -20.93 -17.60
C LEU A 310 9.42 -21.82 -18.81
N PHE A 311 10.21 -22.90 -18.65
CA PHE A 311 10.70 -23.68 -19.80
C PHE A 311 10.43 -25.19 -19.67
N GLY A 312 9.75 -25.64 -18.61
CA GLY A 312 9.51 -27.08 -18.39
C GLY A 312 10.79 -27.89 -18.13
N LEU A 313 11.85 -27.25 -17.63
CA LEU A 313 13.10 -27.94 -17.30
C LEU A 313 12.89 -28.91 -16.14
N SER A 314 13.45 -30.11 -16.26
CA SER A 314 13.58 -31.05 -15.16
C SER A 314 14.53 -30.50 -14.08
N PRO A 315 14.52 -31.04 -12.84
CA PRO A 315 15.44 -30.59 -11.80
C PRO A 315 16.93 -30.67 -12.19
N ALA A 316 17.33 -31.67 -13.00
CA ALA A 316 18.71 -31.80 -13.46
C ALA A 316 19.06 -30.78 -14.56
N GLU A 317 18.15 -30.56 -15.51
CA GLU A 317 18.31 -29.55 -16.57
C GLU A 317 18.35 -28.13 -15.98
N ALA A 318 17.51 -27.84 -14.99
CA ALA A 318 17.49 -26.55 -14.31
C ALA A 318 18.80 -26.28 -13.55
N ARG A 319 19.37 -27.29 -12.87
CA ARG A 319 20.70 -27.18 -12.23
C ARG A 319 21.80 -26.92 -13.25
N LEU A 320 21.78 -27.60 -14.39
CA LEU A 320 22.74 -27.37 -15.47
C LEU A 320 22.62 -25.96 -16.05
N ALA A 321 21.40 -25.53 -16.40
CA ALA A 321 21.14 -24.19 -16.92
C ALA A 321 21.58 -23.09 -15.95
N GLN A 322 21.31 -23.27 -14.65
CA GLN A 322 21.77 -22.36 -13.61
C GLN A 322 23.30 -22.33 -13.52
N ALA A 323 23.98 -23.48 -13.51
CA ALA A 323 25.44 -23.54 -13.47
C ALA A 323 26.09 -22.84 -14.67
N LEU A 324 25.51 -22.99 -15.87
CA LEU A 324 25.98 -22.29 -17.07
C LEU A 324 25.72 -20.78 -16.99
N ALA A 325 24.57 -20.35 -16.46
CA ALA A 325 24.26 -18.93 -16.21
C ALA A 325 25.16 -18.30 -15.14
N GLU A 326 25.64 -19.13 -14.21
CA GLU A 326 26.71 -18.79 -13.27
C GLU A 326 28.10 -18.80 -13.92
N GLY A 327 28.22 -18.96 -15.24
CA GLY A 327 29.50 -18.94 -15.94
C GLY A 327 30.39 -20.15 -15.68
N ARG A 328 29.86 -21.25 -15.12
CA ARG A 328 30.61 -22.50 -15.00
C ARG A 328 30.73 -23.18 -16.36
N GLU A 329 31.83 -23.89 -16.57
CA GLU A 329 31.98 -24.72 -17.76
C GLU A 329 31.17 -26.02 -17.65
N LEU A 330 30.77 -26.58 -18.79
CA LEU A 330 30.00 -27.84 -18.82
C LEU A 330 30.78 -29.02 -18.19
N THR A 331 32.11 -29.00 -18.34
CA THR A 331 33.05 -29.97 -17.75
C THR A 331 33.08 -29.88 -16.23
N GLN A 332 33.15 -28.66 -15.70
CA GLN A 332 33.11 -28.39 -14.26
C GLN A 332 31.76 -28.83 -13.68
N TYR A 333 30.64 -28.48 -14.32
CA TYR A 333 29.33 -28.96 -13.88
C TYR A 333 29.24 -30.49 -13.86
N ALA A 334 29.76 -31.17 -14.89
CA ALA A 334 29.73 -32.63 -14.94
C ALA A 334 30.49 -33.27 -13.77
N GLN A 335 31.64 -32.69 -13.40
CA GLN A 335 32.42 -33.09 -12.24
C GLN A 335 31.67 -32.82 -10.93
N ASP A 336 31.19 -31.59 -10.72
CA ASP A 336 30.47 -31.16 -9.52
C ASP A 336 29.19 -31.99 -9.28
N ALA A 337 28.46 -32.29 -10.35
CA ALA A 337 27.22 -33.05 -10.30
C ALA A 337 27.43 -34.58 -10.33
N ASN A 338 28.69 -35.05 -10.40
CA ASN A 338 29.07 -36.45 -10.51
C ASN A 338 28.34 -37.19 -11.65
N VAL A 339 28.31 -36.57 -12.84
CA VAL A 339 27.73 -37.15 -14.06
C VAL A 339 28.75 -37.20 -15.18
N ALA A 340 28.61 -38.17 -16.09
CA ALA A 340 29.47 -38.21 -17.27
C ALA A 340 29.28 -36.95 -18.14
N ILE A 341 30.36 -36.47 -18.76
CA ILE A 341 30.30 -35.29 -19.65
C ILE A 341 29.31 -35.48 -20.80
N ASN A 342 29.14 -36.71 -21.29
CA ASN A 342 28.15 -37.05 -22.31
C ASN A 342 26.72 -36.88 -21.80
N THR A 343 26.45 -37.23 -20.54
CA THR A 343 25.15 -37.00 -19.90
C THR A 343 24.85 -35.50 -19.78
N ALA A 344 25.83 -34.70 -19.36
CA ALA A 344 25.69 -33.23 -19.30
C ALA A 344 25.44 -32.62 -20.69
N ARG A 345 26.11 -33.12 -21.74
CA ARG A 345 25.85 -32.72 -23.14
C ARG A 345 24.43 -33.08 -23.60
N THR A 346 23.93 -34.26 -23.24
CA THR A 346 22.55 -34.65 -23.54
C THR A 346 21.54 -33.76 -22.82
N GLN A 347 21.77 -33.48 -21.53
CA GLN A 347 20.94 -32.52 -20.78
C GLN A 347 20.94 -31.13 -21.42
N LEU A 348 22.11 -30.63 -21.86
CA LEU A 348 22.22 -29.34 -22.56
C LEU A 348 21.42 -29.32 -23.86
N ARG A 349 21.44 -30.42 -24.62
CA ARG A 349 20.64 -30.55 -25.84
C ARG A 349 19.14 -30.50 -25.53
N HIS A 350 18.68 -31.21 -24.50
CA HIS A 350 17.28 -31.15 -24.08
C HIS A 350 16.89 -29.75 -23.61
N ILE A 351 17.79 -29.02 -22.94
CA ILE A 351 17.55 -27.62 -22.59
C ILE A 351 17.33 -26.80 -23.86
N PHE A 352 18.19 -26.92 -24.87
CA PHE A 352 18.04 -26.23 -26.15
C PHE A 352 16.71 -26.53 -26.84
N ASP A 353 16.29 -27.80 -26.85
CA ASP A 353 15.01 -28.20 -27.44
C ASP A 353 13.82 -27.57 -26.68
N LYS A 354 13.90 -27.50 -25.34
CA LYS A 354 12.84 -26.91 -24.49
C LYS A 354 12.81 -25.38 -24.51
N THR A 355 13.96 -24.73 -24.64
CA THR A 355 14.06 -23.26 -24.64
C THR A 355 14.03 -22.65 -26.04
N GLY A 356 14.06 -23.48 -27.09
CA GLY A 356 14.17 -23.03 -28.48
C GLY A 356 15.53 -22.42 -28.84
N CYS A 357 16.54 -22.59 -27.98
CA CYS A 357 17.89 -22.06 -28.22
C CYS A 357 18.67 -23.01 -29.13
N ARG A 358 19.69 -22.49 -29.83
CA ARG A 358 20.56 -23.31 -30.69
C ARG A 358 22.00 -23.37 -30.19
N ARG A 359 22.42 -22.35 -29.44
CA ARG A 359 23.77 -22.23 -28.88
C ARG A 359 23.68 -21.86 -27.41
N GLN A 360 24.74 -22.21 -26.66
CA GLN A 360 24.85 -21.84 -25.25
C GLN A 360 24.77 -20.32 -25.06
N THR A 361 25.35 -19.52 -25.97
CA THR A 361 25.24 -18.06 -25.95
C THR A 361 23.80 -17.56 -26.07
N ASP A 362 22.96 -18.26 -26.84
CA ASP A 362 21.55 -17.89 -27.02
C ASP A 362 20.76 -18.20 -25.75
N LEU A 363 21.06 -19.34 -25.12
CA LEU A 363 20.51 -19.69 -23.81
C LEU A 363 20.91 -18.65 -22.76
N LEU A 364 22.19 -18.27 -22.67
CA LEU A 364 22.64 -17.27 -21.72
C LEU A 364 21.92 -15.92 -21.94
N ARG A 365 21.80 -15.45 -23.19
CA ARG A 365 21.04 -14.23 -23.51
C ARG A 365 19.58 -14.32 -23.06
N LEU A 366 18.92 -15.45 -23.31
CA LEU A 366 17.54 -15.68 -22.88
C LEU A 366 17.43 -15.62 -21.35
N LEU A 367 18.34 -16.28 -20.64
CA LEU A 367 18.35 -16.28 -19.17
C LEU A 367 18.63 -14.88 -18.60
N HIS A 368 19.54 -14.12 -19.19
CA HIS A 368 19.84 -12.73 -18.81
C HIS A 368 18.71 -11.74 -19.11
N ALA A 369 17.82 -12.05 -20.07
CA ALA A 369 16.68 -11.21 -20.39
C ALA A 369 15.51 -11.35 -19.41
N ILE A 370 15.50 -12.39 -18.56
CA ILE A 370 14.46 -12.59 -17.56
C ILE A 370 14.66 -11.55 -16.43
N PRO A 371 13.65 -10.71 -16.13
CA PRO A 371 13.75 -9.75 -15.05
C PRO A 371 14.06 -10.44 -13.71
N ALA A 372 15.06 -9.92 -13.00
CA ALA A 372 15.36 -10.35 -11.64
C ALA A 372 14.29 -9.79 -10.69
N LEU A 373 13.20 -10.53 -10.52
CA LEU A 373 12.21 -10.28 -9.48
C LEU A 373 12.60 -11.07 -8.23
N ARG A 374 12.42 -10.46 -7.06
CA ARG A 374 12.58 -11.15 -5.77
C ARG A 374 11.40 -12.10 -5.56
N ILE A 375 11.50 -13.30 -6.11
CA ILE A 375 10.54 -14.38 -5.85
C ILE A 375 10.91 -15.01 -4.52
N HIS A 376 10.17 -14.69 -3.45
CA HIS A 376 10.23 -15.49 -2.23
C HIS A 376 9.66 -16.87 -2.55
N ALA A 377 10.44 -17.92 -2.28
CA ALA A 377 9.88 -19.27 -2.30
C ALA A 377 8.77 -19.35 -1.23
N PRO A 378 7.58 -19.89 -1.53
CA PRO A 378 6.64 -20.24 -0.47
C PRO A 378 7.33 -21.24 0.45
N GLY A 379 7.39 -20.89 1.74
CA GLY A 379 7.97 -21.73 2.80
C GLY A 379 7.14 -22.98 3.06
#